data_AF-A0A6N6WR57-F1
#
_entry.id   AF-A0A6N6WR57-F1
#
_cell.length_a   1.000
_cell.length_b   1.000
_cell.length_c   1.000
_cell.angle_alpha   90.00
_cell.angle_beta   90.00
_cell.angle_gamma   90.00
#
_symmetry.space_group_name_H-M   'P 1'
#
loop_
_entity.id
_entity.type
_entity.pdbx_description
1 polymer ?
#
loop_
_entity_poly.entity_id
_entity_poly.type
_entity_poly.pdbx_seq_one_letter_code
_entity_poly.pdbx_strand_id
1 'polypeptide(L)'
;AVSPPILAAMMLVMGWRGMFITIGVLGIFLAIGWYMLYRNREHVELTAVEQAYLNAGSVNARRDPLSFAEWRSLFRNRTMWGMMLGFSGINYTAWLYLAWLPGYLQTAYNLDLKSTGLMAAIPFLFGAAGMLVNGYVTDWLVKGGMAPIKSRKICIIAGMFCSAAFTLIVPQA
;
A
#
# COMPACT_ATOMS: atom_id res chain seq x y z
N ALA A 1 -7.45 -3.40 6.26
CA ALA A 1 -7.94 -3.30 7.65
C ALA A 1 -9.36 -3.83 7.79
N VAL A 2 -10.35 -3.29 7.09
CA VAL A 2 -11.76 -3.67 7.26
C VAL A 2 -12.14 -4.96 6.51
N SER A 3 -11.39 -5.32 5.45
CA SER A 3 -11.71 -6.50 4.64
C SER A 3 -11.66 -7.84 5.40
N PRO A 4 -10.63 -8.20 6.20
CA PRO A 4 -10.58 -9.53 6.79
C PRO A 4 -11.77 -9.86 7.71
N PRO A 5 -12.23 -8.95 8.61
CA PRO A 5 -13.44 -9.20 9.42
C PRO A 5 -14.72 -9.35 8.59
N ILE A 6 -14.89 -8.52 7.55
CA ILE A 6 -16.06 -8.62 6.66
C ILE A 6 -16.07 -9.95 5.91
N LEU A 7 -14.93 -10.35 5.35
CA LEU A 7 -14.80 -11.61 4.63
C LEU A 7 -15.03 -12.82 5.54
N ALA A 8 -14.49 -12.79 6.76
CA ALA A 8 -14.73 -13.84 7.75
C ALA A 8 -16.23 -13.92 8.12
N ALA A 9 -16.90 -12.79 8.33
CA ALA A 9 -18.34 -12.75 8.61
C ALA A 9 -19.17 -13.30 7.44
N MET A 10 -18.85 -12.92 6.20
CA MET A 10 -19.52 -13.47 5.01
C MET A 10 -19.28 -14.98 4.88
N MET A 11 -18.06 -15.44 5.11
CA MET A 11 -17.73 -16.86 5.06
C MET A 11 -18.53 -17.68 6.10
N LEU A 12 -18.79 -17.13 7.29
CA LEU A 12 -19.59 -17.78 8.34
C LEU A 12 -21.09 -17.84 8.02
N VAL A 13 -21.66 -16.82 7.38
CA VAL A 13 -23.11 -16.72 7.13
C VAL A 13 -23.53 -17.42 5.83
N MET A 14 -22.76 -17.25 4.76
CA MET A 14 -23.13 -17.67 3.40
C MET A 14 -22.13 -18.66 2.76
N GLY A 15 -21.14 -19.10 3.53
CA GLY A 15 -20.08 -19.98 3.04
C GLY A 15 -19.14 -19.29 2.05
N TRP A 16 -18.12 -20.03 1.60
CA TRP A 16 -17.11 -19.50 0.67
C TRP A 16 -17.73 -19.14 -0.70
N ARG A 17 -18.66 -19.97 -1.22
CA ARG A 17 -19.31 -19.73 -2.53
C ARG A 17 -20.13 -18.45 -2.53
N GLY A 18 -20.97 -18.25 -1.50
CA GLY A 18 -21.80 -17.04 -1.36
C GLY A 18 -20.95 -15.78 -1.20
N MET A 19 -19.85 -15.87 -0.45
CA MET A 19 -18.89 -14.78 -0.31
C MET A 19 -18.30 -14.34 -1.66
N PHE A 20 -17.79 -15.27 -2.48
CA PHE A 20 -17.22 -14.94 -3.79
C PHE A 20 -18.24 -14.35 -4.75
N ILE A 21 -19.46 -14.91 -4.81
CA ILE A 21 -20.54 -14.39 -5.66
C ILE A 21 -20.87 -12.95 -5.25
N THR A 22 -21.02 -12.69 -3.95
CA THR A 22 -21.39 -11.36 -3.44
C THR A 22 -20.33 -10.32 -3.76
N ILE A 23 -19.06 -10.62 -3.54
CA ILE A 23 -17.95 -9.71 -3.86
C ILE A 23 -17.86 -9.47 -5.37
N GLY A 24 -18.05 -10.52 -6.18
CA GLY A 24 -18.05 -10.40 -7.64
C GLY A 24 -19.15 -9.48 -8.15
N VAL A 25 -20.38 -9.65 -7.64
CA VAL A 25 -21.52 -8.79 -7.99
C VAL A 25 -21.29 -7.34 -7.57
N LEU A 26 -20.81 -7.10 -6.35
CA LEU A 26 -20.43 -5.74 -5.91
C LEU A 26 -19.36 -5.13 -6.80
N GLY A 27 -18.37 -5.91 -7.24
CA GLY A 27 -17.34 -5.48 -8.17
C GLY A 27 -17.89 -5.06 -9.53
N ILE A 28 -18.90 -5.76 -10.06
CA ILE A 28 -19.57 -5.39 -11.30
C ILE A 28 -20.30 -4.05 -11.14
N PHE A 29 -21.06 -3.87 -10.07
CA PHE A 29 -21.74 -2.59 -9.81
C PHE A 29 -20.76 -1.43 -9.66
N LEU A 30 -19.65 -1.65 -8.95
CA LEU A 30 -18.58 -0.65 -8.84
C LEU A 30 -17.96 -0.33 -10.20
N ALA A 31 -17.71 -1.34 -11.04
CA ALA A 31 -17.15 -1.16 -12.37
C ALA A 31 -18.10 -0.37 -13.30
N ILE A 32 -19.40 -0.65 -13.24
CA ILE A 32 -20.43 0.10 -13.98
C ILE A 32 -20.47 1.55 -13.48
N GLY A 33 -20.51 1.76 -12.16
CA GLY A 33 -20.49 3.09 -11.56
C GLY A 33 -19.23 3.88 -11.96
N TRP A 34 -18.07 3.23 -11.92
CA TRP A 34 -16.82 3.81 -12.39
C TRP A 34 -16.89 4.17 -13.87
N TYR A 35 -17.37 3.27 -14.73
CA TYR A 35 -17.51 3.53 -16.17
C TYR A 35 -18.42 4.72 -16.48
N MET A 36 -19.51 4.90 -15.71
CA MET A 36 -20.45 6.01 -15.90
C MET A 36 -19.92 7.35 -15.36
N LEU A 37 -19.18 7.33 -14.24
CA LEU A 37 -18.74 8.54 -13.55
C LEU A 37 -17.35 9.01 -13.97
N TYR A 38 -16.47 8.08 -14.33
CA TYR A 38 -15.09 8.39 -14.66
C TYR A 38 -15.01 9.13 -15.99
N ARG A 39 -14.50 10.35 -15.94
CA ARG A 39 -14.23 11.18 -17.11
C ARG A 39 -12.74 11.38 -17.24
N ASN A 40 -12.21 11.14 -18.44
CA ASN A 40 -10.81 11.47 -18.74
C ASN A 40 -10.62 12.97 -18.62
N ARG A 41 -9.49 13.37 -18.02
CA ARG A 41 -9.10 14.77 -17.84
C ARG A 41 -9.14 15.58 -19.14
N GLU A 42 -8.85 14.94 -20.26
CA GLU A 42 -8.86 15.56 -21.60
C GLU A 42 -10.27 16.01 -22.05
N HIS A 43 -11.33 15.48 -21.43
CA HIS A 43 -12.72 15.79 -21.77
C HIS A 43 -13.43 16.63 -20.69
N VAL A 44 -12.70 17.13 -19.70
CA VAL A 44 -13.24 18.03 -18.67
C VAL A 44 -12.70 19.43 -18.95
N GLU A 45 -13.59 20.37 -19.25
CA GLU A 45 -13.22 21.78 -19.38
C GLU A 45 -12.81 22.31 -18.00
N LEU A 46 -11.52 22.47 -17.80
CA LEU A 46 -10.95 23.06 -16.60
C LEU A 46 -10.91 24.58 -16.75
N THR A 47 -11.31 25.29 -15.69
CA THR A 47 -11.23 26.75 -15.61
C THR A 47 -9.76 27.20 -15.70
N ALA A 48 -9.50 28.40 -16.22
CA ALA A 48 -8.14 28.94 -16.31
C ALA A 48 -7.38 28.94 -14.96
N VAL A 49 -8.09 29.14 -13.85
CA VAL A 49 -7.54 29.08 -12.48
C VAL A 49 -7.12 27.66 -12.10
N GLU A 50 -7.93 26.65 -12.44
CA GLU A 50 -7.64 25.24 -12.16
C GLU A 50 -6.48 24.74 -13.02
N GLN A 51 -6.42 25.18 -14.28
CA GLN A 51 -5.28 24.90 -15.15
C GLN A 51 -4.00 25.53 -14.62
N ALA A 52 -4.04 26.79 -14.17
CA ALA A 52 -2.89 27.46 -13.58
C ALA A 52 -2.42 26.78 -12.29
N TYR A 53 -3.34 26.38 -11.41
CA TYR A 53 -3.03 25.65 -10.18
C TYR A 53 -2.37 24.28 -10.46
N LEU A 54 -2.92 23.52 -11.42
CA LEU A 54 -2.37 22.22 -11.80
C LEU A 54 -1.00 22.35 -12.49
N ASN A 55 -0.81 23.38 -13.31
CA ASN A 55 0.43 23.63 -14.02
C ASN A 55 1.53 24.24 -13.14
N ALA A 56 1.17 24.93 -12.05
CA ALA A 56 2.11 25.55 -11.12
C ALA A 56 3.02 24.54 -10.39
N GLY A 57 2.60 23.27 -10.28
CA GLY A 57 3.37 22.19 -9.65
C GLY A 57 3.79 21.06 -10.60
N SER A 58 3.26 21.01 -11.83
CA SER A 58 3.57 19.94 -12.75
C SER A 58 4.84 20.25 -13.54
N VAL A 59 5.90 19.48 -13.30
CA VAL A 59 6.92 19.23 -14.32
C VAL A 59 6.28 18.36 -15.40
N ASN A 60 5.37 18.92 -16.20
CA ASN A 60 4.91 18.36 -17.46
C ASN A 60 6.02 18.52 -18.50
N ALA A 61 7.23 18.06 -18.17
CA ALA A 61 8.22 17.81 -19.20
C ALA A 61 7.70 16.61 -19.98
N ARG A 62 7.40 16.81 -21.27
CA ARG A 62 7.38 15.69 -22.23
C ARG A 62 8.66 14.90 -21.98
N ARG A 63 8.52 13.71 -21.40
CA ARG A 63 9.64 12.81 -21.23
C ARG A 63 9.80 12.14 -22.59
N ASP A 64 10.84 12.52 -23.31
CA ASP A 64 11.24 11.77 -24.50
C ASP A 64 11.39 10.29 -24.13
N PRO A 65 11.03 9.37 -25.04
CA PRO A 65 11.17 7.95 -24.79
C PRO A 65 12.63 7.65 -24.44
N LEU A 66 12.83 7.10 -23.23
CA LEU A 66 14.17 6.78 -22.71
C LEU A 66 14.88 5.82 -23.66
N SER A 67 16.13 6.14 -24.00
CA SER A 67 16.99 5.23 -24.74
C SER A 67 17.31 4.00 -23.91
N PHE A 68 17.56 2.86 -24.57
CA PHE A 68 17.96 1.62 -23.90
C PHE A 68 19.24 1.81 -23.06
N ALA A 69 20.15 2.68 -23.50
CA ALA A 69 21.36 3.02 -22.75
C ALA A 69 21.05 3.78 -21.46
N GLU A 70 20.09 4.72 -21.50
CA GLU A 70 19.63 5.48 -20.33
C GLU A 70 18.88 4.58 -19.35
N TRP A 71 18.05 3.66 -19.84
CA TRP A 71 17.39 2.65 -19.01
C TRP A 71 18.40 1.75 -18.30
N ARG A 72 19.42 1.25 -19.01
CA ARG A 72 20.49 0.43 -18.43
C ARG A 72 21.32 1.21 -17.42
N SER A 73 21.50 2.53 -17.63
CA SER A 73 22.25 3.39 -16.71
C SER A 73 21.62 3.47 -15.32
N LEU A 74 20.30 3.27 -15.20
CA LEU A 74 19.60 3.24 -13.92
C LEU A 74 20.16 2.15 -12.99
N PHE A 75 20.47 0.97 -13.53
CA PHE A 75 21.05 -0.14 -12.77
C PHE A 75 22.47 0.13 -12.28
N ARG A 76 23.14 1.17 -12.79
CA ARG A 76 24.43 1.62 -12.27
C ARG A 76 24.28 2.48 -11.02
N ASN A 77 23.08 2.99 -10.73
CA ASN A 77 22.80 3.81 -9.56
C ASN A 77 22.52 2.94 -8.32
N ARG A 78 23.33 3.11 -7.27
CA ARG A 78 23.16 2.40 -5.98
C ARG A 78 21.79 2.67 -5.34
N THR A 79 21.19 3.82 -5.61
CA THR A 79 19.85 4.16 -5.11
C THR A 79 18.77 3.27 -5.73
N MET A 80 18.90 2.87 -7.00
CA MET A 80 17.95 1.98 -7.66
C MET A 80 17.92 0.61 -6.96
N TRP A 81 19.08 0.02 -6.71
CA TRP A 81 19.18 -1.25 -6.00
C TRP A 81 18.62 -1.18 -4.58
N GLY A 82 18.90 -0.08 -3.86
CA GLY A 82 18.32 0.15 -2.53
C GLY A 82 16.78 0.23 -2.57
N MET A 83 16.21 0.91 -3.57
CA MET A 83 14.76 0.97 -3.77
C MET A 83 14.17 -0.38 -4.15
N MET A 84 14.82 -1.14 -5.05
CA MET A 84 14.37 -2.47 -5.46
C MET A 84 14.34 -3.43 -4.27
N LEU A 85 15.45 -3.57 -3.54
CA LEU A 85 15.54 -4.47 -2.39
C LEU A 85 14.58 -4.04 -1.27
N GLY A 86 14.49 -2.74 -0.98
CA GLY A 86 13.56 -2.21 0.01
C GLY A 86 12.10 -2.49 -0.35
N PHE A 87 11.72 -2.21 -1.60
CA PHE A 87 10.36 -2.47 -2.08
C PHE A 87 10.02 -3.96 -2.12
N SER A 88 10.97 -4.80 -2.53
CA SER A 88 10.83 -6.27 -2.50
C SER A 88 10.62 -6.77 -1.07
N GLY A 89 11.39 -6.28 -0.09
CA GLY A 89 11.21 -6.65 1.31
C GLY A 89 9.84 -6.27 1.85
N ILE A 90 9.39 -5.04 1.59
CA ILE A 90 8.05 -4.57 1.99
C ILE A 90 6.96 -5.44 1.35
N ASN A 91 7.06 -5.75 0.05
CA ASN A 91 6.09 -6.60 -0.64
C ASN A 91 6.09 -8.03 -0.09
N TYR A 92 7.27 -8.59 0.19
CA TYR A 92 7.40 -9.93 0.75
C TYR A 92 6.70 -10.00 2.12
N THR A 93 6.97 -9.06 3.02
CA THR A 93 6.33 -9.00 4.34
C THR A 93 4.82 -8.80 4.21
N ALA A 94 4.36 -7.93 3.30
CA ALA A 94 2.94 -7.73 3.05
C ALA A 94 2.24 -9.01 2.57
N TRP A 95 2.87 -9.74 1.64
CA TRP A 95 2.36 -11.02 1.14
C TRP A 95 2.36 -12.12 2.20
N LEU A 96 3.40 -12.17 3.03
CA LEU A 96 3.49 -13.10 4.15
C LEU A 96 2.30 -12.90 5.10
N TYR A 97 2.00 -11.65 5.48
CA TYR A 97 0.84 -11.37 6.32
C TYR A 97 -0.49 -11.63 5.63
N LEU A 98 -0.60 -11.38 4.33
CA LEU A 98 -1.85 -11.58 3.62
C LEU A 98 -2.17 -13.06 3.40
N ALA A 99 -1.19 -13.87 3.02
CA ALA A 99 -1.41 -15.26 2.64
C ALA A 99 -1.24 -16.24 3.81
N TRP A 100 -0.27 -16.01 4.71
CA TRP A 100 0.12 -17.00 5.71
C TRP A 100 -0.36 -16.68 7.12
N LEU A 101 -0.51 -15.40 7.48
CA LEU A 101 -0.91 -15.02 8.85
C LEU A 101 -2.25 -15.62 9.29
N PRO A 102 -3.34 -15.59 8.48
CA PRO A 102 -4.60 -16.17 8.93
C PRO A 102 -4.50 -17.68 9.17
N GLY A 103 -3.80 -18.40 8.28
CA GLY A 103 -3.57 -19.83 8.43
C GLY A 103 -2.70 -20.16 9.63
N TYR A 104 -1.64 -19.39 9.88
CA TYR A 104 -0.77 -19.53 11.04
C TYR A 104 -1.52 -19.30 12.36
N LEU A 105 -2.38 -18.28 12.42
CA LEU A 105 -3.20 -18.00 13.60
C LEU A 105 -4.18 -19.14 13.91
N GLN A 106 -4.75 -19.76 12.87
CA GLN A 106 -5.63 -20.92 13.05
C GLN A 106 -4.86 -22.16 13.49
N THR A 107 -3.70 -22.46 12.91
CA THR A 107 -2.97 -23.71 13.19
C THR A 107 -2.14 -23.65 14.47
N ALA A 108 -1.44 -22.55 14.72
CA ALA A 108 -0.57 -22.41 15.88
C ALA A 108 -1.34 -22.09 17.17
N TYR A 109 -2.38 -21.26 17.08
CA TYR A 109 -3.16 -20.81 18.24
C TYR A 109 -4.57 -21.42 18.32
N ASN A 110 -4.93 -22.36 17.42
CA ASN A 110 -6.24 -23.02 17.37
C ASN A 110 -7.42 -22.03 17.41
N LEU A 111 -7.23 -20.85 16.79
CA LEU A 111 -8.24 -19.78 16.81
C LEU A 111 -9.40 -20.11 15.87
N ASP A 112 -10.61 -19.73 16.30
CA ASP A 112 -11.78 -19.80 15.43
C ASP A 112 -11.68 -18.80 14.28
N LEU A 113 -12.47 -19.03 13.22
CA LEU A 113 -12.44 -18.20 12.02
C LEU A 113 -12.78 -16.71 12.32
N LYS A 114 -13.66 -16.48 13.30
CA LYS A 114 -14.05 -15.13 13.73
C LYS A 114 -12.90 -14.39 14.39
N SER A 115 -12.23 -14.98 15.38
CA SER A 115 -11.09 -14.36 16.06
C SER A 115 -9.91 -14.20 15.13
N THR A 116 -9.68 -15.17 14.22
CA THR A 116 -8.66 -15.07 13.19
C THR A 116 -8.91 -13.87 12.27
N GLY A 117 -10.15 -13.65 11.82
CA GLY A 117 -10.51 -12.50 10.99
C GLY A 117 -10.24 -11.15 11.68
N LEU A 118 -10.53 -11.06 12.98
CA LEU A 118 -10.27 -9.86 13.79
C LEU A 118 -8.77 -9.64 14.03
N MET A 119 -8.03 -10.69 14.41
CA MET A 119 -6.60 -10.61 14.67
C MET A 119 -5.80 -10.31 13.41
N ALA A 120 -6.17 -10.92 12.27
CA ALA A 120 -5.55 -10.63 10.98
C ALA A 120 -5.76 -9.18 10.52
N ALA A 121 -6.79 -8.47 11.04
CA ALA A 121 -7.02 -7.07 10.72
C ALA A 121 -6.02 -6.11 11.39
N ILE A 122 -5.47 -6.49 12.55
CA ILE A 122 -4.63 -5.65 13.40
C ILE A 122 -3.38 -5.15 12.65
N PRO A 123 -2.56 -6.01 12.01
CA PRO A 123 -1.38 -5.54 11.28
C PRO A 123 -1.73 -4.55 10.15
N PHE A 124 -2.85 -4.76 9.46
CA PHE A 124 -3.29 -3.84 8.41
C PHE A 124 -3.81 -2.51 8.96
N LEU A 125 -4.40 -2.49 10.15
CA LEU A 125 -4.80 -1.25 10.83
C LEU A 125 -3.58 -0.42 11.24
N PHE A 126 -2.61 -1.06 11.90
CA PHE A 126 -1.35 -0.40 12.24
C PHE A 126 -0.55 0.01 11.01
N GLY A 127 -0.59 -0.76 9.93
CA GLY A 127 -0.02 -0.38 8.64
C GLY A 127 -0.66 0.90 8.08
N ALA A 128 -1.99 0.99 8.08
CA ALA A 128 -2.70 2.18 7.62
C ALA A 128 -2.41 3.42 8.49
N ALA A 129 -2.45 3.27 9.82
CA ALA A 129 -2.10 4.34 10.74
C ALA A 129 -0.63 4.78 10.56
N GLY A 130 0.28 3.80 10.41
CA GLY A 130 1.69 4.04 10.15
C GLY A 130 1.94 4.82 8.85
N MET A 131 1.17 4.56 7.78
CA MET A 131 1.26 5.32 6.53
C MET A 131 0.90 6.80 6.73
N LEU A 132 -0.15 7.09 7.50
CA LEU A 132 -0.58 8.46 7.81
C LEU A 132 0.46 9.19 8.66
N VAL A 133 0.92 8.55 9.75
CA VAL A 133 1.95 9.10 10.63
C VAL A 133 3.24 9.34 9.85
N ASN A 134 3.66 8.40 9.02
CA ASN A 134 4.84 8.54 8.17
C ASN A 134 4.72 9.75 7.24
N GLY A 135 3.57 9.95 6.59
CA GLY A 135 3.33 11.13 5.75
C GLY A 135 3.54 12.43 6.53
N TYR A 136 2.88 12.54 7.69
CA TYR A 136 3.00 13.72 8.56
C TYR A 136 4.45 13.96 9.02
N VAL A 137 5.15 12.92 9.46
CA VAL A 137 6.55 12.99 9.89
C VAL A 137 7.46 13.41 8.74
N THR A 138 7.28 12.84 7.55
CA THR A 138 8.11 13.21 6.39
C THR A 138 7.90 14.66 5.97
N ASP A 139 6.65 15.14 5.97
CA ASP A 139 6.32 16.53 5.65
C ASP A 139 6.84 17.50 6.72
N TRP A 140 6.75 17.13 7.99
CA TRP A 140 7.31 17.90 9.09
C TRP A 140 8.83 18.03 8.97
N LEU A 141 9.55 16.94 8.68
CA LEU A 141 11.00 16.95 8.45
C LEU A 141 11.40 17.81 7.25
N VAL A 142 10.62 17.78 6.16
CA VAL A 142 10.86 18.60 4.97
C VAL A 142 10.61 20.09 5.27
N LYS A 143 9.53 20.42 5.99
CA LYS A 143 9.26 21.79 6.47
C LYS A 143 10.36 22.31 7.39
N GLY A 144 11.01 21.42 8.15
CA GLY A 144 12.19 21.72 8.97
C GLY A 144 13.50 21.90 8.19
N GLY A 145 13.47 21.90 6.85
CA GLY A 145 14.64 22.14 6.00
C GLY A 145 15.41 20.88 5.57
N MET A 146 14.91 19.69 5.88
CA MET A 146 15.54 18.44 5.43
C MET A 146 15.25 18.18 3.95
N ALA A 147 16.27 17.77 3.19
CA ALA A 147 16.10 17.34 1.80
C ALA A 147 15.04 16.21 1.69
N PRO A 148 14.08 16.29 0.74
CA PRO A 148 12.97 15.33 0.66
C PRO A 148 13.39 13.86 0.55
N ILE A 149 14.46 13.59 -0.21
CA ILE A 149 15.01 12.24 -0.37
C ILE A 149 15.58 11.71 0.95
N LYS A 150 16.24 12.57 1.74
CA LYS A 150 16.85 12.20 3.01
C LYS A 150 15.77 11.87 4.05
N SER A 151 14.74 12.72 4.16
CA SER A 151 13.60 12.51 5.06
C SER A 151 12.92 11.15 4.78
N ARG A 152 12.58 10.89 3.51
CA ARG A 152 11.92 9.64 3.11
C ARG A 152 12.80 8.39 3.36
N LYS A 153 14.10 8.46 3.08
CA LYS A 153 15.03 7.35 3.33
C LYS A 153 15.12 7.00 4.82
N ILE A 154 15.22 8.01 5.69
CA ILE A 154 15.32 7.80 7.14
C ILE A 154 14.07 7.11 7.67
N CYS A 155 12.88 7.56 7.27
CA CYS A 155 11.63 6.95 7.72
C CYS A 155 11.49 5.49 7.23
N ILE A 156 11.87 5.20 5.98
CA ILE A 156 11.86 3.82 5.46
C ILE A 156 12.82 2.94 6.25
N ILE A 157 14.07 3.37 6.44
CA ILE A 157 15.09 2.59 7.16
C ILE A 157 14.66 2.35 8.61
N ALA A 158 14.17 3.39 9.31
CA ALA A 158 13.68 3.27 10.67
C ALA A 158 12.49 2.30 10.77
N GLY A 159 11.52 2.42 9.86
CA GLY A 159 10.36 1.53 9.82
C GLY A 159 10.74 0.07 9.56
N MET A 160 11.66 -0.18 8.63
CA MET A 160 12.15 -1.54 8.35
C MET A 160 12.95 -2.10 9.53
N PHE A 161 13.78 -1.29 10.20
CA PHE A 161 14.50 -1.73 11.40
C PHE A 161 13.55 -2.07 12.55
N CYS A 162 12.54 -1.24 12.81
CA CYS A 162 11.53 -1.54 13.82
C CYS A 162 10.78 -2.83 13.46
N SER A 163 10.34 -2.99 12.22
CA SER A 163 9.65 -4.20 11.77
C SER A 163 10.51 -5.46 11.94
N ALA A 164 11.80 -5.40 11.58
CA ALA A 164 12.73 -6.51 11.78
C ALA A 164 12.94 -6.83 13.27
N ALA A 165 13.12 -5.82 14.12
CA ALA A 165 13.28 -6.00 15.56
C ALA A 165 12.05 -6.67 16.20
N PHE A 166 10.84 -6.19 15.89
CA PHE A 166 9.61 -6.81 16.40
C PHE A 166 9.41 -8.24 15.86
N THR A 167 9.77 -8.50 14.60
CA THR A 167 9.65 -9.84 14.02
C THR A 167 10.65 -10.82 14.64
N LEU A 168 11.82 -10.38 15.12
CA LEU A 168 12.78 -11.23 15.83
C LEU A 168 12.34 -11.59 17.25
N ILE A 169 11.53 -10.75 17.88
CA ILE A 169 11.03 -10.96 19.25
C ILE A 169 9.87 -11.98 19.25
N VAL A 170 9.02 -11.98 18.21
CA VAL A 170 7.85 -12.85 18.12
C VAL A 170 8.17 -14.36 18.19
N PRO A 171 9.20 -14.90 17.50
CA PRO A 171 9.58 -16.31 17.60
C PRO A 171 10.08 -16.76 18.98
N GLN A 172 10.40 -15.83 19.87
CA GLN A 172 10.94 -16.11 21.20
C GLN A 172 9.88 -16.08 22.30
N ALA A 173 8.64 -15.66 21.97
CA ALA A 173 7.50 -15.55 22.88
C ALA A 173 6.50 -16.69 22.64
#